data_AF-A0A6P8Q2X8-F1
#
_entry.id   AF-A0A6P8Q2X8-F1
#
_cell.length_a   1.000
_cell.length_b   1.000
_cell.length_c   1.000
_cell.angle_alpha   90.00
_cell.angle_beta   90.00
_cell.angle_gamma   90.00
#
_symmetry.space_group_name_H-M   'P 1'
#
loop_
_entity.id
_entity.type
_entity.pdbx_description
1 polymer ?
#
loop_
_entity_poly.entity_id
_entity_poly.type
_entity_poly.pdbx_seq_one_letter_code
_entity_poly.pdbx_strand_id
1 'polypeptide(L)'
;MNRNYREQQEMDIIKTILDSIWERLTKSQQTEEYSGVSDRLQIQNEEHSKKDACMEVITLQICVTGQTFSSEQQFLNQVAEHLQGCGIQLEREDYNPATDEPLLLFCPVVSRAGTDIRHALEKILCHRKVVLVVMHHAPNPDLILYPVSQSQIQHSSLVNVVDCRFCQVSGLYSCQMNATAVMSVASSIEQLVLLSKKTRVN
;
A
#
# COMPACT_ATOMS: atom_id res chain seq x y z
N MET A 1 11.12 12.65 -43.30
CA MET A 1 9.64 12.70 -43.39
C MET A 1 9.08 11.79 -42.30
N ASN A 2 8.28 12.36 -41.42
CA ASN A 2 8.04 11.96 -40.03
C ASN A 2 7.31 10.62 -39.82
N ARG A 3 7.91 9.69 -39.05
CA ARG A 3 7.23 8.50 -38.48
C ARG A 3 5.99 8.87 -37.64
N ASN A 4 6.05 10.01 -36.97
CA ASN A 4 4.99 10.55 -36.12
C ASN A 4 3.64 10.76 -36.85
N TYR A 5 3.68 11.09 -38.15
CA TYR A 5 2.44 11.30 -38.92
C TYR A 5 1.75 9.98 -39.29
N ARG A 6 2.52 8.89 -39.40
CA ARG A 6 1.99 7.58 -39.75
C ARG A 6 1.35 6.89 -38.55
N GLU A 7 1.97 7.01 -37.38
CA GLU A 7 1.43 6.54 -36.10
C GLU A 7 0.14 7.30 -35.72
N GLN A 8 0.09 8.61 -35.98
CA GLN A 8 -1.12 9.41 -35.75
C GLN A 8 -2.28 8.97 -36.65
N GLN A 9 -2.01 8.70 -37.94
CA GLN A 9 -3.02 8.20 -38.87
C GLN A 9 -3.52 6.79 -38.49
N GLU A 10 -2.64 5.92 -38.00
CA GLU A 10 -3.02 4.59 -37.53
C GLU A 10 -3.94 4.68 -36.30
N MET A 11 -3.67 5.60 -35.37
CA MET A 11 -4.51 5.81 -34.18
C MET A 11 -5.89 6.39 -34.52
N ASP A 12 -5.97 7.29 -35.50
CA ASP A 12 -7.26 7.86 -35.93
C ASP A 12 -8.14 6.82 -36.65
N ILE A 13 -7.54 5.90 -37.42
CA ILE A 13 -8.25 4.77 -38.02
C ILE A 13 -8.77 3.83 -36.94
N ILE A 14 -7.95 3.48 -35.94
CA ILE A 14 -8.36 2.62 -34.83
C ILE A 14 -9.51 3.23 -34.03
N LYS A 15 -9.44 4.54 -33.72
CA LYS A 15 -10.53 5.26 -33.04
C LYS A 15 -11.83 5.21 -33.84
N THR A 16 -11.76 5.49 -35.14
CA THR A 16 -12.95 5.47 -36.02
C THR A 16 -13.61 4.09 -36.07
N ILE A 17 -12.81 3.02 -36.09
CA ILE A 17 -13.31 1.64 -36.06
C ILE A 17 -13.95 1.32 -34.70
N LEU A 18 -13.32 1.72 -33.59
CA LEU A 18 -13.86 1.52 -32.26
C LEU A 18 -15.19 2.26 -32.05
N ASP A 19 -15.30 3.50 -32.49
CA ASP A 19 -16.54 4.28 -32.40
C ASP A 19 -17.67 3.65 -33.23
N SER A 20 -17.33 3.11 -34.41
CA SER A 20 -18.30 2.41 -35.27
C SER A 20 -18.76 1.07 -34.66
N ILE A 21 -17.85 0.34 -34.01
CA ILE A 21 -18.18 -0.91 -33.29
C ILE A 21 -19.04 -0.57 -32.06
N TRP A 22 -18.66 0.47 -31.31
CA TRP A 22 -19.40 0.95 -30.16
C TRP A 22 -20.83 1.35 -30.53
N GLU A 23 -21.01 2.12 -31.60
CA GLU A 23 -22.34 2.49 -32.12
C GLU A 23 -23.18 1.29 -32.56
N ARG A 24 -22.56 0.28 -33.18
CA ARG A 24 -23.26 -0.96 -33.56
C ARG A 24 -23.67 -1.77 -32.35
N LEU A 25 -22.83 -1.83 -31.32
CA LEU A 25 -23.15 -2.51 -30.06
C LEU A 25 -24.25 -1.77 -29.28
N THR A 26 -24.25 -0.44 -29.28
CA THR A 26 -25.30 0.38 -28.64
C THR A 26 -26.63 0.30 -29.38
N LYS A 27 -26.63 0.22 -30.71
CA LYS A 27 -27.86 0.06 -31.51
C LYS A 27 -28.46 -1.35 -31.42
N SER A 28 -27.67 -2.38 -31.12
CA SER A 28 -28.13 -3.77 -31.01
C SER A 28 -28.77 -4.14 -29.66
N GLN A 29 -28.81 -3.24 -28.66
CA GLN A 29 -29.39 -3.51 -27.34
C GLN A 29 -30.48 -2.50 -26.90
N GLN A 30 -31.36 -2.07 -27.81
CA GLN A 30 -32.59 -1.40 -27.41
C GLN A 30 -33.73 -2.40 -27.21
N THR A 31 -33.84 -2.91 -25.98
CA THR A 31 -35.11 -3.02 -25.25
C THR A 31 -34.80 -2.94 -23.75
N GLU A 32 -35.21 -1.83 -23.14
CA GLU A 32 -35.49 -1.62 -21.70
C GLU A 32 -34.31 -1.69 -20.69
N GLU A 33 -33.51 -0.63 -20.52
CA GLU A 33 -32.78 -0.36 -19.24
C GLU A 33 -32.08 1.03 -19.14
N TYR A 34 -32.61 2.09 -19.77
CA TYR A 34 -31.85 3.34 -19.98
C TYR A 34 -32.08 4.50 -18.98
N SER A 35 -32.68 4.29 -17.82
CA SER A 35 -32.81 5.34 -16.78
C SER A 35 -31.96 5.12 -15.52
N GLY A 36 -31.45 3.91 -15.25
CA GLY A 36 -30.78 3.59 -13.97
C GLY A 36 -29.25 3.74 -13.95
N VAL A 37 -28.59 3.88 -15.11
CA VAL A 37 -27.12 3.87 -15.20
C VAL A 37 -26.52 5.27 -15.05
N SER A 38 -27.22 6.31 -15.52
CA SER A 38 -26.80 7.71 -15.38
C SER A 38 -26.78 8.15 -13.91
N ASP A 39 -27.80 7.74 -13.13
CA ASP A 39 -27.89 8.07 -11.72
C ASP A 39 -26.79 7.35 -10.90
N ARG A 40 -26.43 6.10 -11.24
CA ARG A 40 -25.33 5.38 -10.56
C ARG A 40 -23.97 6.02 -10.82
N LEU A 41 -23.70 6.49 -12.03
CA LEU A 41 -22.45 7.17 -12.35
C LEU A 41 -22.37 8.57 -11.71
N GLN A 42 -23.49 9.27 -11.58
CA GLN A 42 -23.55 10.54 -10.86
C GLN A 42 -23.35 10.37 -9.35
N ILE A 43 -23.98 9.36 -8.73
CA ILE A 43 -23.79 9.05 -7.30
C ILE A 43 -22.33 8.64 -7.02
N GLN A 44 -21.72 7.82 -7.88
CA GLN A 44 -20.31 7.41 -7.72
C GLN A 44 -19.32 8.58 -7.89
N ASN A 45 -19.59 9.50 -8.82
CA ASN A 45 -18.76 10.69 -9.03
C ASN A 45 -18.93 11.73 -7.92
N GLU A 46 -20.14 11.89 -7.36
CA GLU A 46 -20.38 12.77 -6.21
C GLU A 46 -19.84 12.19 -4.89
N GLU A 47 -19.84 10.87 -4.72
CA GLU A 47 -19.19 10.20 -3.58
C GLU A 47 -17.65 10.25 -3.68
N HIS A 48 -17.07 10.12 -4.88
CA HIS A 48 -15.64 10.39 -5.09
C HIS A 48 -15.29 11.86 -4.84
N SER A 49 -16.11 12.79 -5.32
CA SER A 49 -15.91 14.24 -5.14
C SER A 49 -16.08 14.71 -3.68
N LYS A 50 -16.84 13.98 -2.84
CA LYS A 50 -16.99 14.30 -1.40
C LYS A 50 -15.92 13.68 -0.51
N LYS A 51 -15.19 12.65 -0.94
CA LYS A 51 -14.15 12.00 -0.11
C LYS A 51 -12.87 12.82 0.01
N ASP A 52 -12.58 13.70 -0.95
CA ASP A 52 -11.39 14.54 -0.93
C ASP A 52 -11.50 15.75 0.04
N ALA A 53 -12.66 16.00 0.66
CA ALA A 53 -12.90 17.21 1.45
C ALA A 53 -12.65 17.07 2.97
N CYS A 54 -12.34 15.87 3.49
CA CYS A 54 -12.03 15.68 4.92
C CYS A 54 -11.19 14.42 5.16
N MET A 55 -10.00 14.36 4.55
CA MET A 55 -9.05 13.28 4.81
C MET A 55 -8.18 13.62 6.02
N GLU A 56 -8.03 12.68 6.95
CA GLU A 56 -7.04 12.82 8.01
C GLU A 56 -5.65 12.51 7.43
N VAL A 57 -4.69 13.41 7.60
CA VAL A 57 -3.32 13.19 7.13
C VAL A 57 -2.48 12.63 8.26
N ILE A 58 -1.76 11.53 8.00
CA ILE A 58 -0.71 11.02 8.89
C ILE A 58 0.59 10.87 8.11
N THR A 59 1.67 11.39 8.70
CA THR A 59 3.03 11.24 8.18
C THR A 59 3.70 10.05 8.86
N LEU A 60 4.22 9.11 8.07
CA LEU A 60 5.04 8.01 8.56
C LEU A 60 6.48 8.17 8.10
N GLN A 61 7.39 7.92 9.01
CA GLN A 61 8.78 7.71 8.64
C GLN A 61 9.01 6.30 8.16
N ILE A 62 9.77 6.17 7.08
CA ILE A 62 10.09 4.90 6.44
C ILE A 62 11.58 4.62 6.62
N CYS A 63 11.91 3.44 7.12
CA CYS A 63 13.28 2.95 7.18
C CYS A 63 13.35 1.54 6.58
N VAL A 64 14.32 1.31 5.70
CA VAL A 64 14.58 0.01 5.09
C VAL A 64 16.02 -0.39 5.42
N THR A 65 16.21 -1.53 6.08
CA THR A 65 17.54 -1.91 6.61
C THR A 65 18.35 -2.80 5.67
N GLY A 66 17.82 -3.12 4.49
CA GLY A 66 18.49 -3.94 3.50
C GLY A 66 17.80 -3.90 2.14
N GLN A 67 18.16 -4.83 1.26
CA GLN A 67 17.62 -4.87 -0.10
C GLN A 67 16.25 -5.55 -0.16
N THR A 68 15.30 -4.87 -0.76
CA THR A 68 13.88 -5.27 -0.83
C THR A 68 13.33 -5.30 -2.26
N PHE A 69 14.12 -4.85 -3.25
CA PHE A 69 13.75 -4.82 -4.66
C PHE A 69 12.40 -4.11 -4.92
N SER A 70 12.18 -2.96 -4.28
CA SER A 70 10.95 -2.16 -4.35
C SER A 70 9.69 -2.84 -3.78
N SER A 71 9.82 -4.01 -3.15
CA SER A 71 8.69 -4.72 -2.52
C SER A 71 8.12 -3.95 -1.32
N GLU A 72 8.94 -3.14 -0.66
CA GLU A 72 8.53 -2.20 0.38
C GLU A 72 7.61 -1.11 -0.17
N GLN A 73 7.89 -0.63 -1.39
CA GLN A 73 7.05 0.38 -2.05
C GLN A 73 5.70 -0.22 -2.45
N GLN A 74 5.71 -1.45 -2.97
CA GLN A 74 4.47 -2.19 -3.27
C GLN A 74 3.63 -2.42 -2.01
N PHE A 75 4.28 -2.79 -0.89
CA PHE A 75 3.62 -2.95 0.40
C PHE A 75 3.01 -1.63 0.88
N LEU A 76 3.77 -0.55 0.84
CA LEU A 76 3.33 0.79 1.21
C LEU A 76 2.15 1.29 0.37
N ASN A 77 2.12 0.98 -0.93
CA ASN A 77 1.02 1.35 -1.80
C ASN A 77 -0.26 0.61 -1.41
N GLN A 78 -0.18 -0.69 -1.13
CA GLN A 78 -1.34 -1.45 -0.66
C GLN A 78 -1.84 -0.94 0.71
N VAL A 79 -0.94 -0.54 1.61
CA VAL A 79 -1.32 0.10 2.90
C VAL A 79 -2.02 1.44 2.65
N ALA A 80 -1.47 2.29 1.78
CA ALA A 80 -2.05 3.59 1.46
C ALA A 80 -3.46 3.45 0.84
N GLU A 81 -3.67 2.49 -0.05
CA GLU A 81 -4.99 2.19 -0.64
C GLU A 81 -6.02 1.79 0.42
N HIS A 82 -5.64 0.95 1.40
CA HIS A 82 -6.52 0.59 2.52
C HIS A 82 -6.86 1.82 3.38
N LEU A 83 -5.86 2.64 3.71
CA LEU A 83 -6.05 3.84 4.52
C LEU A 83 -6.92 4.89 3.82
N GLN A 84 -6.78 5.06 2.51
CA GLN A 84 -7.64 5.92 1.71
C GLN A 84 -9.11 5.48 1.81
N GLY A 85 -9.36 4.16 1.79
CA GLY A 85 -10.69 3.59 2.04
C GLY A 85 -11.29 3.98 3.40
N CYS A 86 -10.43 4.22 4.39
CA CYS A 86 -10.77 4.63 5.76
C CYS A 86 -10.77 6.16 5.97
N GLY A 87 -10.58 6.96 4.91
CA GLY A 87 -10.54 8.42 5.03
C GLY A 87 -9.21 8.97 5.57
N ILE A 88 -8.12 8.20 5.47
CA ILE A 88 -6.79 8.59 5.94
C ILE A 88 -5.84 8.70 4.75
N GLN A 89 -5.19 9.85 4.62
CA GLN A 89 -4.12 10.08 3.66
C GLN A 89 -2.77 9.79 4.33
N LEU A 90 -2.00 8.88 3.74
CA LEU A 90 -0.67 8.54 4.19
C LEU A 90 0.39 9.38 3.48
N GLU A 91 1.10 10.21 4.24
CA GLU A 91 2.35 10.84 3.82
C GLU A 91 3.56 10.03 4.29
N ARG A 92 4.64 10.04 3.50
CA ARG A 92 5.82 9.21 3.73
C ARG A 92 7.05 10.10 3.75
N GLU A 93 7.84 9.98 4.80
CA GLU A 93 9.12 10.68 4.96
C GLU A 93 10.25 9.68 5.18
N ASP A 94 11.46 10.10 4.86
CA ASP A 94 12.65 9.35 5.24
C ASP A 94 12.81 9.33 6.76
N TYR A 95 13.39 8.25 7.26
CA TYR A 95 13.69 8.13 8.68
C TYR A 95 14.61 9.26 9.18
N ASN A 96 14.10 10.05 10.12
CA ASN A 96 14.83 11.08 10.82
C ASN A 96 14.69 10.86 12.33
N PRO A 97 15.77 10.51 13.06
CA PRO A 97 15.73 10.22 14.49
C PRO A 97 15.42 11.46 15.36
N ALA A 98 15.41 12.66 14.80
CA ALA A 98 15.12 13.90 15.55
C ALA A 98 13.62 14.19 15.71
N THR A 99 12.73 13.43 15.07
CA THR A 99 11.27 13.60 15.20
C THR A 99 10.65 12.45 16.01
N ASP A 100 9.42 12.64 16.49
CA ASP A 100 8.65 11.59 17.18
C ASP A 100 7.61 10.92 16.29
N GLU A 101 7.69 11.13 14.97
CA GLU A 101 6.76 10.54 14.01
C GLU A 101 6.83 9.00 14.05
N PRO A 102 5.69 8.31 13.83
CA PRO A 102 5.68 6.87 13.83
C PRO A 102 6.54 6.31 12.70
N LEU A 103 7.20 5.19 12.98
CA LEU A 103 8.12 4.54 12.05
C LEU A 103 7.54 3.23 11.52
N LEU A 104 7.52 3.09 10.20
CA LEU A 104 7.38 1.80 9.54
C LEU A 104 8.77 1.30 9.13
N LEU A 105 9.23 0.27 9.83
CA LEU A 105 10.57 -0.30 9.66
C LEU A 105 10.48 -1.58 8.84
N PHE A 106 11.09 -1.59 7.65
CA PHE A 106 11.22 -2.76 6.80
C PHE A 106 12.55 -3.46 7.06
N CYS A 107 12.46 -4.72 7.49
CA CYS A 107 13.61 -5.56 7.80
C CYS A 107 13.60 -6.80 6.89
N PRO A 108 14.26 -6.75 5.72
CA PRO A 108 14.47 -7.95 4.93
C PRO A 108 15.38 -8.95 5.66
N VAL A 109 14.94 -10.20 5.73
CA VAL A 109 15.69 -11.31 6.32
C VAL A 109 16.70 -11.81 5.29
N VAL A 110 17.98 -11.55 5.54
CA VAL A 110 19.10 -11.91 4.66
C VAL A 110 19.84 -13.13 5.21
N SER A 111 19.98 -13.21 6.54
CA SER A 111 20.76 -14.25 7.20
C SER A 111 19.91 -15.11 8.12
N ARG A 112 19.38 -14.50 9.18
CA ARG A 112 18.57 -15.11 10.23
C ARG A 112 17.69 -14.01 10.80
N ALA A 113 16.38 -14.24 10.83
CA ALA A 113 15.39 -13.28 11.29
C ALA A 113 15.79 -12.59 12.62
N GLY A 114 16.14 -13.36 13.65
CA GLY A 114 16.49 -12.79 14.96
C GLY A 114 17.72 -11.87 14.94
N THR A 115 18.71 -12.16 14.10
CA THR A 115 19.92 -11.33 13.97
C THR A 115 19.62 -10.07 13.18
N ASP A 116 18.93 -10.21 12.05
CA ASP A 116 18.62 -9.08 11.17
C ASP A 116 17.67 -8.09 11.87
N ILE A 117 16.66 -8.60 12.60
CA ILE A 117 15.74 -7.78 13.40
C ILE A 117 16.47 -7.03 14.51
N ARG A 118 17.41 -7.68 15.22
CA ARG A 118 18.19 -7.01 16.27
C ARG A 118 18.98 -5.84 15.71
N HIS A 119 19.70 -6.05 14.60
CA HIS A 119 20.44 -4.97 13.95
C HIS A 119 19.53 -3.86 13.42
N ALA A 120 18.35 -4.21 12.90
CA ALA A 120 17.37 -3.24 12.43
C ALA A 120 16.86 -2.33 13.57
N LEU A 121 16.67 -2.89 14.76
CA LEU A 121 16.15 -2.16 15.93
C LEU A 121 17.25 -1.44 16.73
N GLU A 122 18.52 -1.80 16.58
CA GLU A 122 19.63 -1.30 17.40
C GLU A 122 19.79 0.23 17.36
N LYS A 123 19.38 0.87 16.27
CA LYS A 123 19.48 2.32 16.07
C LYS A 123 18.19 3.08 16.38
N ILE A 124 17.13 2.38 16.79
CA ILE A 124 15.81 2.98 16.99
C ILE A 124 15.65 3.46 18.43
N LEU A 125 15.18 4.70 18.59
CA LEU A 125 14.97 5.30 19.91
C LEU A 125 13.79 4.63 20.64
N CYS A 126 14.02 4.31 21.92
CA CYS A 126 13.13 3.48 22.74
C CYS A 126 11.72 4.06 23.00
N HIS A 127 11.52 5.37 22.82
CA HIS A 127 10.25 6.08 23.04
C HIS A 127 9.37 6.22 21.79
N ARG A 128 9.87 5.81 20.61
CA ARG A 128 9.12 5.91 19.37
C ARG A 128 8.07 4.80 19.23
N LYS A 129 7.04 5.03 18.41
CA LYS A 129 6.08 4.00 17.97
C LYS A 129 6.54 3.39 16.65
N VAL A 130 6.84 2.09 16.67
CA VAL A 130 7.43 1.37 15.54
C VAL A 130 6.53 0.21 15.14
N VAL A 131 6.20 0.13 13.86
CA VAL A 131 5.63 -1.05 13.23
C VAL A 131 6.72 -1.71 12.41
N LEU A 132 7.07 -2.95 12.76
CA LEU A 132 8.12 -3.71 12.09
C LEU A 132 7.51 -4.65 11.04
N VAL A 133 7.98 -4.55 9.81
CA VAL A 133 7.65 -5.45 8.71
C VAL A 133 8.86 -6.33 8.44
N VAL A 134 8.80 -7.59 8.86
CA VAL A 134 9.83 -8.61 8.61
C VAL A 134 9.60 -9.18 7.21
N MET A 135 10.51 -8.89 6.28
CA MET A 135 10.36 -9.31 4.88
C MET A 135 11.18 -10.58 4.62
N HIS A 136 10.50 -11.69 4.40
CA HIS A 136 11.12 -12.98 4.09
C HIS A 136 11.39 -13.10 2.60
N HIS A 137 12.67 -13.11 2.23
CA HIS A 137 13.06 -13.38 0.86
C HIS A 137 12.83 -14.86 0.53
N ALA A 138 11.96 -15.12 -0.43
CA ALA A 138 11.56 -16.47 -0.78
C ALA A 138 11.57 -16.67 -2.30
N PRO A 139 12.70 -17.08 -2.88
CA PRO A 139 12.83 -17.32 -4.32
C PRO A 139 11.86 -18.37 -4.86
N ASN A 140 11.54 -19.37 -4.03
CA ASN A 140 10.57 -20.41 -4.34
C ASN A 140 9.27 -20.11 -3.56
N PRO A 141 8.10 -19.93 -4.21
CA PRO A 141 6.82 -19.68 -3.54
C PRO A 141 6.31 -20.88 -2.70
N ASP A 142 6.79 -22.09 -2.95
CA ASP A 142 6.40 -23.30 -2.20
C ASP A 142 7.23 -23.49 -0.92
N LEU A 143 8.27 -22.68 -0.71
CA LEU A 143 9.08 -22.73 0.50
C LEU A 143 8.20 -22.42 1.72
N ILE A 144 8.19 -23.33 2.70
CA ILE A 144 7.54 -23.10 4.00
C ILE A 144 8.34 -22.03 4.73
N LEU A 145 7.67 -20.94 5.08
CA LEU A 145 8.21 -19.89 5.93
C LEU A 145 7.64 -20.03 7.32
N TYR A 146 8.50 -19.86 8.32
CA TYR A 146 8.09 -19.77 9.71
C TYR A 146 8.05 -18.29 10.08
N PRO A 147 6.86 -17.72 10.32
CA PRO A 147 6.71 -16.35 10.79
C PRO A 147 7.52 -16.14 12.06
N VAL A 148 8.04 -14.94 12.25
CA VAL A 148 8.80 -14.64 13.46
C VAL A 148 7.85 -14.59 14.64
N SER A 149 8.20 -15.31 15.72
CA SER A 149 7.41 -15.22 16.94
C SER A 149 7.61 -13.85 17.56
N GLN A 150 6.52 -13.09 17.74
CA GLN A 150 6.56 -11.80 18.44
C GLN A 150 7.18 -11.91 19.84
N SER A 151 7.02 -13.06 20.52
CA SER A 151 7.64 -13.30 21.83
C SER A 151 9.17 -13.31 21.83
N GLN A 152 9.80 -13.52 20.67
CA GLN A 152 11.25 -13.51 20.48
C GLN A 152 11.80 -12.11 20.19
N ILE A 153 10.92 -11.11 19.99
CA ILE A 153 11.28 -9.74 19.70
C ILE A 153 10.85 -8.87 20.88
N GLN A 154 11.82 -8.46 21.70
CA GLN A 154 11.56 -7.55 22.83
C GLN A 154 12.20 -6.20 22.55
N HIS A 155 11.37 -5.20 22.23
CA HIS A 155 11.79 -3.81 22.11
C HIS A 155 10.63 -2.90 22.50
N SER A 156 10.86 -1.95 23.41
CA SER A 156 9.79 -1.12 24.02
C SER A 156 9.04 -0.25 23.01
N SER A 157 9.67 0.06 21.88
CA SER A 157 9.10 0.88 20.80
C SER A 157 8.15 0.14 19.87
N LEU A 158 8.13 -1.20 19.91
CA LEU A 158 7.34 -1.99 18.96
C LEU A 158 5.86 -1.96 19.34
N VAL A 159 5.05 -1.45 18.43
CA VAL A 159 3.59 -1.46 18.52
C VAL A 159 3.02 -2.69 17.82
N ASN A 160 3.63 -3.10 16.71
CA ASN A 160 3.21 -4.26 15.95
C ASN A 160 4.40 -4.85 15.18
N VAL A 161 4.35 -6.16 14.93
CA VAL A 161 5.30 -6.88 14.08
C VAL A 161 4.50 -7.77 13.15
N VAL A 162 4.75 -7.63 11.85
CA VAL A 162 4.13 -8.44 10.79
C VAL A 162 5.20 -9.09 9.94
N ASP A 163 4.86 -10.25 9.38
CA ASP A 163 5.69 -10.96 8.41
C ASP A 163 5.12 -10.77 7.01
N CYS A 164 5.98 -10.52 6.03
CA CYS A 164 5.60 -10.53 4.62
C CYS A 164 6.62 -11.30 3.79
N ARG A 165 6.22 -11.71 2.59
CA ARG A 165 7.03 -12.50 1.65
C ARG A 165 7.27 -11.74 0.37
N PHE A 166 8.50 -11.77 -0.11
CA PHE A 166 8.88 -11.18 -1.38
C PHE A 166 9.99 -11.96 -2.08
N CYS A 167 10.23 -11.68 -3.35
CA CYS A 167 11.45 -12.10 -4.04
C CYS A 167 11.90 -11.04 -5.04
N GLN A 168 13.15 -11.13 -5.49
CA GLN A 168 13.71 -10.18 -6.44
C GLN A 168 12.93 -10.07 -7.76
N VAL A 169 12.38 -11.18 -8.26
CA VAL A 169 11.77 -11.24 -9.60
C VAL A 169 10.31 -10.80 -9.56
N SER A 170 9.54 -11.30 -8.60
CA SER A 170 8.10 -11.05 -8.50
C SER A 170 7.75 -9.88 -7.58
N GLY A 171 8.71 -9.36 -6.81
CA GLY A 171 8.46 -8.37 -5.77
C GLY A 171 7.66 -8.96 -4.61
N LEU A 172 6.71 -8.19 -4.10
CA LEU A 172 5.79 -8.58 -3.04
C LEU A 172 4.76 -9.59 -3.57
N TYR A 173 4.65 -10.75 -2.92
CA TYR A 173 3.68 -11.77 -3.34
C TYR A 173 2.23 -11.38 -3.07
N SER A 174 1.34 -11.80 -3.97
CA SER A 174 -0.11 -11.80 -3.71
C SER A 174 -0.49 -13.08 -2.95
N CYS A 175 -0.45 -13.03 -1.63
CA CYS A 175 -0.76 -14.17 -0.75
C CYS A 175 -1.43 -13.73 0.54
N GLN A 176 -2.06 -14.69 1.24
CA GLN A 176 -2.78 -14.42 2.49
C GLN A 176 -1.90 -13.76 3.56
N MET A 177 -0.65 -14.19 3.70
CA MET A 177 0.30 -13.60 4.65
C MET A 177 0.48 -12.09 4.40
N ASN A 178 0.73 -11.70 3.15
CA ASN A 178 0.94 -10.31 2.80
C ASN A 178 -0.33 -9.48 2.91
N ALA A 179 -1.48 -10.02 2.51
CA ALA A 179 -2.77 -9.35 2.67
C ALA A 179 -3.07 -9.10 4.16
N THR A 180 -2.87 -10.10 5.02
CA THR A 180 -3.02 -9.95 6.48
C THR A 180 -2.01 -8.95 7.06
N ALA A 181 -0.76 -8.96 6.60
CA ALA A 181 0.25 -8.01 7.04
C ALA A 181 -0.12 -6.56 6.68
N VAL A 182 -0.55 -6.31 5.43
CA VAL A 182 -1.00 -4.99 4.98
C VAL A 182 -2.18 -4.50 5.82
N MET A 183 -3.21 -5.32 6.01
CA MET A 183 -4.36 -4.96 6.84
C MET A 183 -3.97 -4.68 8.30
N SER A 184 -3.08 -5.49 8.86
CA SER A 184 -2.61 -5.31 10.24
C SER A 184 -1.81 -4.02 10.42
N VAL A 185 -0.98 -3.67 9.44
CA VAL A 185 -0.24 -2.39 9.43
C VAL A 185 -1.20 -1.21 9.27
N ALA A 186 -2.15 -1.27 8.33
CA ALA A 186 -3.16 -0.23 8.15
C ALA A 186 -3.97 0.00 9.44
N SER A 187 -4.44 -1.08 10.08
CA SER A 187 -5.16 -0.99 11.35
C SER A 187 -4.29 -0.40 12.47
N SER A 188 -3.00 -0.73 12.51
CA SER A 188 -2.07 -0.13 13.48
C SER A 188 -1.96 1.39 13.27
N ILE A 189 -1.87 1.84 12.01
CA ILE A 189 -1.79 3.25 11.64
C ILE A 189 -3.09 3.99 12.00
N GLU A 190 -4.25 3.40 11.72
CA GLU A 190 -5.55 3.94 12.16
C GLU A 190 -5.60 4.15 13.68
N GLN A 191 -5.13 3.17 14.47
CA GLN A 191 -5.07 3.31 15.93
C GLN A 191 -4.11 4.44 16.35
N LEU A 192 -2.98 4.61 15.67
CA LEU A 192 -2.05 5.70 15.95
C LEU A 192 -2.70 7.08 15.73
N VAL A 193 -3.48 7.23 14.66
CA VAL A 193 -4.28 8.42 14.38
C VAL A 193 -5.32 8.67 15.48
N LEU A 194 -6.06 7.64 15.90
CA LEU A 194 -7.07 7.79 16.95
C LEU A 194 -6.45 8.21 18.29
N LEU A 195 -5.30 7.64 18.63
CA LEU A 195 -4.58 7.98 19.85
C LEU A 195 -4.03 9.41 19.83
N SER A 196 -3.55 9.91 18.69
CA SER A 196 -3.05 11.29 18.60
C SER A 196 -4.18 12.32 18.78
N LYS A 197 -5.39 12.02 18.30
CA LYS A 197 -6.59 12.84 18.51
C LYS A 197 -7.00 12.92 19.98
N LYS A 198 -7.00 11.78 20.70
CA LYS A 198 -7.39 11.74 22.13
C LYS A 198 -6.49 12.60 23.02
N THR A 199 -5.20 12.68 22.71
CA THR A 199 -4.24 13.51 23.46
C THR A 199 -4.45 15.01 23.26
N ARG A 200 -5.08 15.44 22.16
CA ARG A 200 -5.37 16.87 21.87
C ARG A 200 -6.64 17.40 22.56
N VAL A 201 -7.48 16.51 23.10
CA VAL A 201 -8.79 16.86 23.68
C VAL A 201 -8.74 16.97 25.22
N ASN A 202 -7.63 16.57 25.85
CA ASN A 202 -7.39 16.70 27.30
C ASN A 202 -6.45 17.87 27.60
#